data_AF-A0AAE3VTY8-F1
#
_entry.id   AF-A0AAE3VTY8-F1
#
_cell.length_a   1.000
_cell.length_b   1.000
_cell.length_c   1.000
_cell.angle_alpha   90.00
_cell.angle_beta   90.00
_cell.angle_gamma   90.00
#
_symmetry.space_group_name_H-M   'P 1'
#
loop_
_entity.id
_entity.type
_entity.pdbx_description
1 polymer ?
#
loop_
_entity_poly.entity_id
_entity_poly.type
_entity_poly.pdbx_seq_one_letter_code
_entity_poly.pdbx_strand_id
1 'polypeptide(L)'
;MGDGIYVPTDKLTSTAQVFEALSTSAGQVHAALQDAHPDPVLWGLLGQLLKPMYESKAVEADRHIGKIAEALSSQGKAIQATADNHRDLDEATAAAFQRFLDKLAGGN
;
A
#
# COMPACT_ATOMS: atom_id res chain seq x y z
N MET A 1 -4.17 8.41 -36.24
CA MET A 1 -4.99 8.48 -35.02
C MET A 1 -4.14 7.87 -33.93
N GLY A 2 -3.62 8.72 -33.04
CA GLY A 2 -2.64 8.30 -32.03
C GLY A 2 -3.30 7.28 -31.10
N ASP A 3 -2.64 6.14 -30.95
CA ASP A 3 -2.95 5.15 -29.93
C ASP A 3 -2.63 5.78 -28.57
N GLY A 4 -3.54 6.64 -28.11
CA GLY A 4 -3.44 7.29 -26.81
C GLY A 4 -3.62 6.21 -25.78
N ILE A 5 -2.52 5.77 -25.17
CA ILE A 5 -2.54 4.80 -24.08
C ILE A 5 -3.37 5.42 -22.95
N TYR A 6 -4.63 5.01 -22.85
CA TYR A 6 -5.51 5.38 -21.77
C TYR A 6 -5.05 4.66 -20.51
N VAL A 7 -4.55 5.43 -19.52
CA VAL A 7 -4.20 4.89 -18.22
C VAL A 7 -5.42 5.00 -17.31
N PRO A 8 -6.03 3.88 -16.86
CA PRO A 8 -7.20 3.91 -16.01
C PRO A 8 -6.80 4.30 -14.57
N THR A 9 -6.68 5.60 -14.31
CA THR A 9 -6.30 6.16 -13.01
C THR A 9 -7.22 5.68 -11.87
N ASP A 10 -8.52 5.52 -12.13
CA ASP A 10 -9.48 4.95 -11.17
C ASP A 10 -9.09 3.55 -10.69
N LYS A 11 -8.57 2.71 -11.60
CA LYS A 11 -8.11 1.35 -11.24
C LYS A 11 -6.84 1.40 -10.42
N LEU A 12 -5.94 2.34 -10.73
CA LEU A 12 -4.73 2.55 -9.93
C LEU A 12 -5.09 3.03 -8.51
N THR A 13 -6.00 3.98 -8.39
CA THR A 13 -6.49 4.47 -7.09
C THR A 13 -7.17 3.35 -6.29
N SER A 14 -8.05 2.56 -6.92
CA SER A 14 -8.67 1.40 -6.27
C SER A 14 -7.65 0.36 -5.81
N THR A 15 -6.61 0.11 -6.63
CA THR A 15 -5.53 -0.80 -6.27
C THR A 15 -4.75 -0.25 -5.06
N ALA A 16 -4.40 1.04 -5.05
CA ALA A 16 -3.73 1.67 -3.92
C ALA A 16 -4.54 1.54 -2.61
N GLN A 17 -5.87 1.73 -2.66
CA GLN A 17 -6.75 1.53 -1.50
C GLN A 17 -6.76 0.07 -1.00
N VAL A 18 -6.70 -0.91 -1.90
CA VAL A 18 -6.56 -2.33 -1.52
C VAL A 18 -5.23 -2.58 -0.81
N PHE A 19 -4.12 -2.03 -1.33
CA PHE A 19 -2.81 -2.13 -0.69
C PHE A 19 -2.78 -1.44 0.69
N GLU A 20 -3.45 -0.30 0.83
CA GLU A 20 -3.59 0.39 2.11
C GLU A 20 -4.39 -0.46 3.12
N ALA A 21 -5.54 -1.00 2.71
CA ALA A 21 -6.34 -1.87 3.56
C ALA A 21 -5.58 -3.14 3.99
N LEU A 22 -4.82 -3.75 3.08
CA LEU A 22 -3.95 -4.89 3.39
C LEU A 22 -2.81 -4.50 4.34
N SER A 23 -2.20 -3.32 4.16
CA SER A 23 -1.18 -2.78 5.06
C SER A 23 -1.75 -2.55 6.47
N THR A 24 -2.95 -1.99 6.59
CA THR A 24 -3.63 -1.79 7.88
C THR A 24 -3.93 -3.13 8.54
N SER A 25 -4.46 -4.09 7.79
CA SER A 25 -4.73 -5.44 8.32
C SER A 25 -3.45 -6.13 8.78
N ALA A 26 -2.36 -6.04 8.02
CA ALA A 26 -1.06 -6.59 8.40
C ALA A 26 -0.51 -5.92 9.68
N GLY A 27 -0.66 -4.60 9.81
CA GLY A 27 -0.29 -3.86 11.02
C GLY A 27 -1.11 -4.27 12.25
N GLN A 28 -2.40 -4.54 12.09
CA GLN A 28 -3.25 -5.06 13.18
C GLN A 28 -2.84 -6.46 13.61
N VAL A 29 -2.51 -7.34 12.66
CA VAL A 29 -2.01 -8.69 12.96
C VAL A 29 -0.66 -8.63 13.68
N HIS A 30 0.23 -7.73 13.26
CA HIS A 30 1.51 -7.48 13.92
C HIS A 30 1.32 -7.03 15.38
N ALA A 31 0.44 -6.04 15.61
CA ALA A 31 0.11 -5.57 16.95
C ALA A 31 -0.51 -6.68 17.83
N ALA A 32 -1.39 -7.50 17.26
CA ALA A 32 -2.00 -8.63 17.96
C ALA A 32 -0.99 -9.74 18.31
N LEU A 33 0.02 -9.97 17.45
CA LEU A 33 1.10 -10.93 17.72
C LEU A 33 2.02 -10.47 18.86
N GLN A 34 2.29 -9.16 18.96
CA GLN A 34 3.06 -8.60 20.07
C GLN A 34 2.31 -8.69 21.40
N ASP A 35 0.98 -8.63 21.39
CA ASP A 35 0.17 -8.77 22.61
C ASP A 35 -0.08 -10.24 22.97
N ALA A 36 -0.05 -11.14 21.98
CA ALA A 36 -0.22 -12.58 22.15
C ALA A 36 1.05 -13.27 22.68
N HIS A 37 1.52 -12.86 23.87
CA HIS A 37 2.49 -13.63 24.63
C HIS A 37 1.77 -14.55 25.62
N PRO A 38 1.80 -15.89 25.42
CA PRO A 38 1.15 -16.81 26.34
C PRO A 38 1.78 -16.72 27.75
N ASP A 39 0.92 -16.63 28.77
CA ASP A 39 1.31 -16.55 30.18
C ASP A 39 2.33 -17.66 30.52
N PRO A 40 3.43 -17.35 31.23
CA PRO A 40 4.38 -18.33 31.73
C PRO A 40 3.75 -19.57 32.38
N VAL A 41 2.60 -19.43 33.04
CA VAL A 41 1.83 -20.52 33.67
C VAL A 41 1.34 -21.55 32.64
N LEU A 42 1.01 -21.13 31.41
CA LEU A 42 0.49 -22.01 30.35
C LEU A 42 1.54 -22.99 29.81
N TRP A 43 2.83 -22.71 30.02
CA TRP A 43 3.91 -23.58 29.55
C TRP A 43 4.12 -24.80 30.46
N GLY A 44 3.94 -24.67 31.77
CA GLY A 44 4.28 -25.74 32.72
C GLY A 44 5.74 -26.23 32.58
N LEU A 45 6.06 -27.38 33.18
CA LEU A 45 7.45 -27.90 33.20
C LEU A 45 7.94 -28.38 31.82
N LEU A 46 7.05 -28.99 31.03
CA LEU A 46 7.35 -29.46 29.67
C LEU A 46 7.42 -28.31 28.64
N GLY A 47 6.59 -27.28 28.81
CA GLY A 47 6.60 -26.13 27.92
C GLY A 47 7.77 -25.18 28.16
N GLN A 48 8.42 -25.19 29.33
CA GLN A 48 9.67 -24.42 29.51
C GLN A 48 10.76 -24.82 28.52
N LEU A 49 10.80 -26.09 28.08
CA LEU A 49 11.75 -26.55 27.08
C LEU A 49 11.41 -26.07 25.65
N LEU A 50 10.10 -25.88 25.38
CA LEU A 50 9.59 -25.48 24.06
C LEU A 50 9.44 -23.97 23.92
N LYS A 51 9.34 -23.24 25.03
CA LYS A 51 9.18 -21.79 25.10
C LYS A 51 10.22 -21.03 24.26
N PRO A 52 11.53 -21.32 24.31
CA PRO A 52 12.52 -20.61 23.50
C PRO A 52 12.31 -20.82 21.99
N MET A 53 11.87 -22.03 21.60
CA MET A 53 11.58 -22.35 20.19
C MET A 53 10.35 -21.58 19.72
N TYR A 54 9.31 -21.50 20.54
CA TYR A 54 8.13 -20.70 20.26
C TYR A 54 8.44 -19.21 20.16
N GLU A 55 9.16 -18.65 21.14
CA GLU A 55 9.55 -17.23 21.14
C GLU A 55 10.37 -16.88 19.90
N SER A 56 11.31 -17.74 19.50
CA SER A 56 12.08 -17.57 18.27
C SER A 56 11.17 -17.52 17.03
N LYS A 57 10.19 -18.43 16.94
CA LYS A 57 9.23 -18.47 15.83
C LYS A 57 8.27 -17.29 15.84
N ALA A 58 7.83 -16.85 17.02
CA ALA A 58 6.99 -15.68 17.18
C ALA A 58 7.72 -14.41 16.72
N VAL A 59 8.98 -14.23 17.12
CA VAL A 59 9.83 -13.11 16.66
C VAL A 59 10.09 -13.16 15.15
N GLU A 60 10.28 -14.36 14.59
CA GLU A 60 10.46 -14.53 13.15
C GLU A 60 9.18 -14.16 12.37
N ALA A 61 8.02 -14.62 12.84
CA ALA A 61 6.72 -14.29 12.26
C ALA A 61 6.41 -12.78 12.36
N ASP A 62 6.66 -12.18 13.53
CA ASP A 62 6.49 -10.76 13.79
C ASP A 62 7.30 -9.91 12.81
N ARG A 63 8.58 -10.26 12.61
CA ARG A 63 9.46 -9.59 11.65
C ARG A 63 8.98 -9.72 10.21
N HIS A 64 8.49 -10.90 9.81
CA HIS A 64 7.99 -11.11 8.45
C HIS A 64 6.73 -10.30 8.18
N ILE A 65 5.80 -10.26 9.13
CA ILE A 65 4.55 -9.52 8.99
C ILE A 65 4.83 -8.01 8.96
N GLY A 66 5.75 -7.51 9.80
CA GLY A 66 6.20 -6.12 9.75
C GLY A 66 6.76 -5.74 8.37
N LYS A 67 7.64 -6.55 7.80
CA LYS A 67 8.19 -6.32 6.45
C LYS A 67 7.13 -6.35 5.35
N ILE A 68 6.14 -7.25 5.46
CA ILE A 68 5.02 -7.32 4.52
C ILE A 68 4.18 -6.04 4.61
N ALA A 69 3.86 -5.57 5.82
CA ALA A 69 3.11 -4.32 6.02
C ALA A 69 3.86 -3.13 5.40
N GLU A 70 5.16 -2.99 5.64
CA GLU A 70 6.00 -1.95 5.04
C GLU A 70 6.01 -2.00 3.51
N ALA A 71 6.18 -3.20 2.93
CA ALA A 71 6.20 -3.39 1.49
C ALA A 71 4.85 -3.05 0.84
N LEU A 72 3.74 -3.46 1.46
CA LEU A 72 2.39 -3.14 0.99
C LEU A 72 2.12 -1.64 1.05
N SER A 73 2.49 -0.97 2.14
CA SER A 73 2.36 0.48 2.27
C SER A 73 3.17 1.23 1.19
N SER A 74 4.42 0.81 0.97
CA SER A 74 5.31 1.40 -0.04
C SER A 74 4.74 1.26 -1.46
N GLN A 75 4.25 0.06 -1.81
CA GLN A 75 3.63 -0.20 -3.10
C GLN A 75 2.34 0.61 -3.30
N GLY A 76 1.48 0.68 -2.28
CA GLY A 76 0.26 1.51 -2.31
C GLY A 76 0.57 2.98 -2.61
N LYS A 77 1.56 3.56 -1.92
CA LYS A 77 2.00 4.95 -2.14
C LYS A 77 2.55 5.18 -3.55
N ALA A 78 3.34 4.24 -4.09
CA ALA A 78 3.89 4.36 -5.44
C ALA A 78 2.80 4.32 -6.52
N ILE A 79 1.80 3.46 -6.35
CA ILE A 79 0.65 3.36 -7.26
C ILE A 79 -0.19 4.65 -7.19
N GLN A 80 -0.42 5.17 -5.99
CA GLN A 80 -1.15 6.43 -5.81
C GLN A 80 -0.43 7.61 -6.46
N ALA A 81 0.88 7.75 -6.23
CA ALA A 81 1.68 8.80 -6.87
C ALA A 81 1.65 8.72 -8.40
N THR A 82 1.61 7.50 -8.96
CA THR A 82 1.47 7.30 -10.41
C THR A 82 0.08 7.74 -10.89
N ALA A 83 -0.99 7.41 -10.16
CA ALA A 83 -2.35 7.84 -10.48
C ALA A 83 -2.48 9.37 -10.46
N ASP A 84 -1.87 10.02 -9.47
CA ASP A 84 -1.90 11.48 -9.33
C ASP A 84 -1.12 12.17 -10.46
N ASN A 85 0.08 11.68 -10.80
CA ASN A 85 0.85 12.20 -11.93
C ASN A 85 0.09 12.12 -13.26
N HIS A 86 -0.65 11.03 -13.50
CA HIS A 86 -1.46 10.90 -14.71
C HIS A 86 -2.62 11.90 -14.74
N ARG A 87 -3.29 12.13 -13.61
CA ARG A 87 -4.35 13.14 -13.49
C ARG A 87 -3.82 14.55 -13.80
N ASP A 88 -2.67 14.91 -13.23
CA ASP A 88 -2.05 16.21 -13.45
C ASP A 88 -1.66 16.42 -14.93
N LEU A 89 -1.16 15.37 -15.59
CA LEU A 89 -0.84 15.40 -17.02
C LEU A 89 -2.08 15.58 -17.90
N ASP A 90 -3.18 14.89 -17.57
CA ASP A 90 -4.44 15.00 -18.30
C ASP A 90 -5.02 16.41 -18.15
N GLU A 91 -5.01 16.98 -16.94
CA GLU A 91 -5.44 18.35 -16.68
C GLU A 91 -4.58 19.38 -17.41
N ALA A 92 -3.26 19.23 -17.39
CA ALA A 92 -2.34 20.10 -18.10
C ALA A 92 -2.55 20.04 -19.62
N THR A 93 -2.81 18.84 -20.15
CA THR A 93 -3.08 18.62 -21.58
C THR A 93 -4.41 19.24 -21.99
N ALA A 94 -5.46 19.05 -21.20
CA ALA A 94 -6.76 19.67 -21.42
C ALA A 94 -6.68 21.20 -21.38
N ALA A 95 -5.95 21.77 -20.41
CA ALA A 95 -5.73 23.21 -20.31
C ALA A 95 -4.94 23.76 -21.51
N ALA A 96 -3.90 23.05 -21.96
CA ALA A 96 -3.13 23.44 -23.15
C ALA A 96 -3.99 23.40 -24.42
N PHE A 97 -4.82 22.37 -24.56
CA PHE A 97 -5.74 22.25 -25.69
C PHE A 97 -6.80 23.35 -25.67
N GLN A 98 -7.37 23.67 -24.51
CA GLN A 98 -8.33 24.77 -24.36
C GLN A 98 -7.69 26.11 -24.74
N ARG A 99 -6.48 26.41 -24.27
CA ARG A 99 -5.73 27.62 -24.68
C ARG A 99 -5.49 27.69 -26.17
N PHE A 100 -5.23 26.54 -26.81
CA PHE A 100 -5.06 26.46 -28.26
C PHE A 100 -6.37 26.76 -28.99
N LEU A 101 -7.50 26.18 -28.52
CA LEU A 101 -8.82 26.46 -29.07
C LEU A 101 -9.22 27.93 -28.88
N ASP A 102 -8.99 28.51 -27.71
CA ASP A 102 -9.29 29.91 -27.43
C ASP A 102 -8.49 30.85 -28.36
N LYS A 103 -7.21 30.53 -28.63
CA LYS A 103 -6.36 31.27 -29.57
C LYS A 103 -6.81 31.16 -31.02
N LEU A 104 -7.38 30.01 -31.41
CA LEU A 104 -7.96 29.83 -32.75
C LEU A 104 -9.33 30.52 -32.89
N ALA A 105 -10.12 30.53 -31.83
CA ALA A 105 -11.47 31.12 -31.82
C ALA A 105 -11.46 32.65 -31.71
N GLY A 106 -10.38 33.24 -31.17
CA GLY A 106 -10.19 34.68 -31.03
C GLY A 106 -8.82 35.12 -31.53
N GLY A 107 -8.64 35.12 -32.86
CA GLY A 107 -7.46 35.72 -33.48
C GLY A 107 -7.49 37.25 -33.41
N ASN A 108 -6.58 37.81 -32.60
CA ASN A 108 -5.84 39.05 -32.87
C ASN A 108 -4.36 38.78 -32.60
#